data_AF-A0A2K1ZT08-F1
#
_entry.id   AF-A0A2K1ZT08-F1
#
_cell.length_a   1.000
_cell.length_b   1.000
_cell.length_c   1.000
_cell.angle_alpha   90.00
_cell.angle_beta   90.00
_cell.angle_gamma   90.00
#
_symmetry.space_group_name_H-M   'P 1'
#
loop_
_entity.id
_entity.type
_entity.pdbx_description
1 polymer ?
#
loop_
_entity_poly.entity_id
_entity_poly.type
_entity_poly.pdbx_seq_one_letter_code
_entity_poly.pdbx_strand_id
1 'polypeptide(L)' 'MPLLELELEKFITHEVPFSEINKALEYMLSGAGLRCIIRMGA' A
#
# COMPACT_ATOMS: atom_id res chain seq x y z
N MET A 1 -11.77 23.20 14.32
CA MET A 1 -10.59 22.57 13.70
C MET A 1 -10.98 22.30 12.26
N PRO A 2 -10.44 23.04 11.29
CA PRO A 2 -10.84 22.87 9.90
C PRO A 2 -10.57 21.41 9.51
N LEU A 3 -11.47 20.84 8.72
CA LEU A 3 -11.42 19.48 8.23
C LEU A 3 -10.10 19.33 7.45
N LEU A 4 -9.05 18.82 8.10
CA LEU A 4 -7.85 18.38 7.41
C LEU A 4 -8.32 17.20 6.56
N GLU A 5 -8.58 17.42 5.28
CA GLU A 5 -8.71 16.31 4.34
C GLU A 5 -7.38 15.56 4.40
N LEU A 6 -7.38 14.38 5.01
CA LEU A 6 -6.20 13.53 5.00
C LEU A 6 -5.96 13.09 3.56
N GLU A 7 -4.85 13.50 2.97
CA GLU A 7 -4.36 13.00 1.68
C GLU A 7 -3.80 11.58 1.89
N LEU A 8 -4.71 10.59 1.97
CA LEU A 8 -4.38 9.20 2.27
C LEU A 8 -3.56 8.53 1.15
N GLU A 9 -3.68 9.04 -0.07
CA GLU A 9 -2.97 8.54 -1.25
C GLU A 9 -1.46 8.63 -1.08
N LYS A 10 -0.96 9.64 -0.34
CA LYS A 10 0.47 9.82 -0.06
C LYS A 10 1.06 8.68 0.79
N PHE A 11 0.23 7.92 1.49
CA PHE A 11 0.67 6.77 2.28
C PHE A 11 0.77 5.49 1.45
N ILE A 12 0.16 5.43 0.26
CA ILE A 12 0.22 4.28 -0.65
C ILE A 12 1.53 4.35 -1.42
N THR A 13 2.42 3.39 -1.14
CA THR A 13 3.75 3.33 -1.77
C THR A 13 3.86 2.27 -2.84
N HIS A 14 3.01 1.23 -2.76
CA HIS A 14 3.04 0.08 -3.64
C HIS A 14 1.62 -0.39 -3.93
N GLU A 15 1.41 -0.97 -5.09
CA GLU A 15 0.19 -1.72 -5.40
C GLU A 15 0.57 -3.01 -6.12
N VAL A 16 -0.08 -4.11 -5.78
CA VAL A 16 0.16 -5.43 -6.37
C VAL A 16 -1.16 -6.17 -6.59
N PRO A 17 -1.25 -7.06 -7.58
CA PRO A 17 -2.38 -7.99 -7.68
C PRO A 17 -2.32 -9.03 -6.56
N PHE A 18 -3.46 -9.64 -6.22
CA PHE A 18 -3.53 -10.70 -5.20
C PHE A 18 -2.63 -11.90 -5.50
N SER A 19 -2.40 -12.22 -6.78
CA SER A 19 -1.48 -13.26 -7.22
C SER A 19 -0.03 -13.03 -6.75
N GLU A 20 0.33 -11.78 -6.41
CA GLU A 20 1.66 -11.39 -5.95
C GLU A 20 1.69 -10.96 -4.47
N ILE A 21 0.76 -11.44 -3.65
CA ILE A 21 0.64 -11.06 -2.24
C ILE A 21 1.95 -11.17 -1.43
N ASN A 22 2.83 -12.11 -1.78
CA ASN A 22 4.12 -12.25 -1.11
C ASN A 22 5.05 -11.04 -1.32
N LYS A 23 4.98 -10.32 -2.45
CA LYS A 23 5.75 -9.09 -2.66
C LYS A 23 5.35 -7.99 -1.66
N ALA A 24 4.07 -7.92 -1.28
CA ALA A 24 3.61 -7.00 -0.25
C ALA A 24 4.26 -7.28 1.12
N LEU A 25 4.48 -8.55 1.45
CA LEU A 25 5.20 -8.97 2.66
C LEU A 25 6.69 -8.64 2.57
N GLU A 26 7.31 -8.84 1.40
CA GLU A 26 8.71 -8.48 1.16
C GLU A 26 8.95 -6.96 1.34
N TYR A 27 8.05 -6.11 0.82
CA TYR A 27 8.13 -4.67 1.03
C TYR A 27 8.01 -4.27 2.50
N MET A 28 7.17 -4.99 3.27
CA MET A 28 7.03 -4.75 4.71
C MET A 28 8.29 -5.18 5.48
N LEU A 29 8.81 -6.37 5.19
CA LEU A 29 9.99 -6.92 5.88
C LEU A 29 11.27 -6.14 5.58
N SER A 30 11.41 -5.64 4.34
CA SER A 30 12.55 -4.81 3.93
C SER A 30 12.45 -3.35 4.37
N GLY A 31 11.29 -2.91 4.87
CA GLY A 31 11.02 -1.50 5.16
C GLY A 31 10.89 -0.62 3.92
N ALA A 32 10.71 -1.22 2.73
CA ALA A 32 10.58 -0.50 1.47
C ALA A 32 9.18 0.11 1.26
N GLY A 33 8.16 -0.30 2.02
CA GLY A 33 6.78 0.20 1.86
C GLY A 33 6.16 0.75 3.15
N LEU A 34 5.34 1.80 3.02
CA LEU A 34 4.50 2.33 4.12
C LEU A 34 3.11 1.69 4.10
N ARG A 35 2.43 1.74 2.94
CA ARG A 35 1.27 0.90 2.61
C ARG A 35 1.42 0.29 1.22
N CYS A 36 0.98 -0.96 1.11
CA CYS A 36 0.84 -1.68 -0.14
C CYS A 36 -0.64 -2.05 -0.32
N ILE A 37 -1.26 -1.66 -1.44
CA ILE A 37 -2.62 -2.09 -1.79
C ILE A 37 -2.55 -3.42 -2.53
N ILE A 38 -3.40 -4.37 -2.12
CA ILE A 38 -3.59 -5.63 -2.82
C ILE A 38 -4.90 -5.54 -3.62
N ARG A 39 -4.82 -5.61 -4.95
CA ARG A 39 -5.98 -5.58 -5.84
C ARG A 39 -6.49 -6.99 -6.12
N MET A 40 -7.77 -7.21 -5.87
CA MET A 40 -8.45 -8.46 -6.18
C MET A 40 -8.89 -8.47 -7.65
N GLY A 41 -8.72 -9.59 -8.36
CA GLY A 41 -9.22 -9.77 -9.74
C GLY A 41 -8.47 -8.98 -10.81
N ALA A 42 -7.25 -8.50 -10.51
CA ALA A 42 -6.33 -7.88 -11.44
C ALA A 42 -5.35 -8.90 -12.04
#